data_AF-A0AAD8PJW3-F1
#
_entry.id   AF-A0AAD8PJW3-F1
#
_cell.length_a   1.000
_cell.length_b   1.000
_cell.length_c   1.000
_cell.angle_alpha   90.00
_cell.angle_beta   90.00
_cell.angle_gamma   90.00
#
_symmetry.space_group_name_H-M   'P 1'
#
loop_
_entity.id
_entity.type
_entity.pdbx_description
1 polymer ?
#
loop_
_entity_poly.entity_id
_entity_poly.type
_entity_poly.pdbx_seq_one_letter_code
_entity_poly.pdbx_strand_id
1 'polypeptide(L)'
;MSYQIYTGVWTDWSLGRVSGATVTLSARDGALLLAFIAIFVTIISTRLWRVITFICHQILSCDGKHDGLHYQRQFILRNIPAPVAATWLFFQQAWHWRGHARRPIL
;
A
#
# COMPACT_ATOMS: atom_id res chain seq x y z
N MET A 1 -9.13 19.88 42.16
CA MET A 1 -10.29 19.25 41.50
C MET A 1 -9.78 18.16 40.57
N SER A 2 -10.23 16.92 40.75
CA SER A 2 -9.95 15.82 39.82
C SER A 2 -11.03 15.85 38.73
N TYR A 3 -10.64 16.05 37.49
CA TYR A 3 -11.54 15.91 36.34
C TYR A 3 -11.56 14.44 35.92
N GLN A 4 -12.75 13.82 35.93
CA GLN A 4 -12.92 12.49 35.34
C GLN A 4 -13.07 12.62 33.84
N ILE A 5 -12.15 12.01 33.09
CA ILE A 5 -12.20 11.94 31.63
C ILE A 5 -12.86 10.62 31.26
N TYR A 6 -13.87 10.67 30.40
CA TYR A 6 -14.46 9.48 29.83
C TYR A 6 -13.45 8.78 28.91
N THR A 7 -13.22 7.49 29.16
CA THR A 7 -12.43 6.61 28.29
C THR A 7 -13.35 5.56 27.68
N GLY A 8 -13.16 5.28 26.39
CA GLY A 8 -14.07 4.45 25.61
C GLY A 8 -14.48 5.09 24.29
N VAL A 9 -15.39 4.42 23.60
CA VAL A 9 -15.90 4.83 22.28
C VAL A 9 -17.06 5.79 22.47
N TRP A 10 -17.04 6.89 21.71
CA TRP A 10 -18.11 7.87 21.67
C TRP A 10 -18.17 8.53 20.29
N THR A 11 -19.21 9.31 20.04
CA THR A 11 -19.40 10.01 18.75
C THR A 11 -19.57 11.49 19.00
N ASP A 12 -18.71 12.29 18.37
CA ASP A 12 -18.94 13.72 18.21
C ASP A 12 -19.99 13.96 17.13
N TRP A 13 -21.23 14.24 17.55
CA TRP A 13 -22.34 14.45 16.64
C TRP A 13 -22.21 15.70 15.78
N SER A 14 -21.34 16.65 16.12
CA SER A 14 -21.04 17.81 15.27
C SER A 14 -20.29 17.42 13.99
N LEU A 15 -19.51 16.33 14.03
CA LEU A 15 -18.78 15.76 12.90
C LEU A 15 -19.55 14.63 12.19
N GLY A 16 -20.76 14.33 12.67
CA GLY A 16 -21.60 13.25 12.16
C GLY A 16 -21.13 11.85 12.54
N ARG A 17 -21.88 10.83 12.10
CA ARG A 17 -21.74 9.45 12.57
C ARG A 17 -20.41 8.78 12.20
N VAL A 18 -19.81 9.17 11.08
CA VAL A 18 -18.58 8.53 10.57
C VAL A 18 -17.35 9.28 11.07
N SER A 19 -17.19 10.55 10.69
CA SER A 19 -16.02 11.35 11.06
C SER A 19 -15.95 11.69 12.56
N GLY A 20 -17.08 11.65 13.27
CA GLY A 20 -17.14 11.89 14.71
C GLY A 20 -16.87 10.66 15.58
N ALA A 21 -16.77 9.46 15.01
CA ALA A 21 -16.51 8.24 15.78
C ALA A 21 -15.10 8.28 16.39
N THR A 22 -15.02 8.40 17.72
CA THR A 22 -13.79 8.64 18.46
C THR A 22 -13.64 7.62 19.59
N VAL A 23 -12.40 7.24 19.87
CA VAL A 23 -12.06 6.43 21.05
C VAL A 23 -11.06 7.18 21.92
N THR A 24 -11.44 7.45 23.16
CA THR A 24 -10.55 8.09 24.14
C THR A 24 -9.85 7.00 24.96
N LEU A 25 -8.53 7.04 25.01
CA LEU A 25 -7.68 6.06 25.71
C LEU A 25 -6.69 6.75 26.65
N SER A 26 -6.17 6.00 27.62
CA SER A 26 -4.99 6.44 28.37
C SER A 26 -3.79 6.56 27.43
N ALA A 27 -2.77 7.36 27.80
CA ALA A 27 -1.56 7.51 26.98
C ALA A 27 -0.87 6.16 26.73
N ARG A 28 -0.88 5.26 27.72
CA ARG A 28 -0.30 3.92 27.61
C ARG A 28 -1.06 3.05 26.62
N ASP A 29 -2.38 2.99 26.73
CA ASP A 29 -3.21 2.15 25.87
C ASP A 29 -3.25 2.70 24.43
N GLY A 30 -3.22 4.02 24.27
CA GLY A 30 -3.07 4.68 22.98
C GLY A 30 -1.75 4.31 22.29
N ALA A 31 -0.64 4.29 23.03
CA ALA A 31 0.65 3.85 22.49
C ALA A 31 0.64 2.36 22.08
N LEU A 32 0.00 1.50 22.88
CA LEU A 32 -0.16 0.08 22.55
C LEU A 32 -1.02 -0.13 21.30
N LEU A 33 -2.15 0.58 21.19
CA LEU A 33 -3.01 0.53 20.01
C LEU A 33 -2.28 1.01 18.77
N LEU A 34 -1.53 2.11 18.86
CA LEU A 34 -0.73 2.63 17.75
C LEU A 34 0.31 1.61 17.28
N ALA A 35 1.06 1.00 18.22
CA ALA A 35 2.04 -0.03 17.89
C ALA A 35 1.39 -1.25 17.21
N PHE A 36 0.25 -1.70 17.72
CA PHE A 36 -0.53 -2.78 17.10
C PHE A 36 -0.95 -2.43 15.67
N ILE A 37 -1.53 -1.24 15.44
CA ILE A 37 -1.96 -0.80 14.11
C ILE A 37 -0.75 -0.71 13.16
N ALA A 38 0.37 -0.17 13.61
CA ALA A 38 1.58 -0.07 12.78
C ALA A 38 2.08 -1.45 12.31
N ILE A 39 2.15 -2.42 13.23
CA ILE A 39 2.55 -3.80 12.91
C ILE A 39 1.52 -4.45 11.98
N PHE A 40 0.23 -4.32 12.30
CA PHE A 40 -0.86 -4.88 11.53
C PHE A 40 -0.85 -4.36 10.09
N VAL A 41 -0.81 -3.03 9.90
CA VAL A 41 -0.75 -2.39 8.58
C VAL A 41 0.49 -2.83 7.82
N THR A 42 1.65 -2.98 8.48
CA THR A 42 2.89 -3.44 7.84
C THR A 42 2.73 -4.86 7.29
N ILE A 43 2.17 -5.77 8.07
CA ILE A 43 1.92 -7.17 7.67
C ILE A 43 0.93 -7.19 6.49
N ILE A 44 -0.23 -6.55 6.65
CA ILE A 44 -1.28 -6.56 5.64
C ILE A 44 -0.80 -5.93 4.34
N SER A 45 -0.11 -4.79 4.39
CA SER A 45 0.44 -4.12 3.19
C SER A 45 1.41 -5.02 2.44
N THR A 46 2.26 -5.77 3.14
CA THR A 46 3.20 -6.72 2.52
C THR A 46 2.47 -7.86 1.81
N ARG A 47 1.40 -8.39 2.41
CA ARG A 47 0.60 -9.46 1.81
C ARG A 47 -0.22 -8.94 0.64
N LEU A 48 -0.86 -7.79 0.80
CA LEU A 48 -1.64 -7.12 -0.23
C LEU A 48 -0.78 -6.81 -1.45
N TRP A 49 0.45 -6.31 -1.25
CA TRP A 49 1.39 -6.07 -2.34
C TRP A 49 1.64 -7.33 -3.18
N ARG A 50 1.87 -8.49 -2.54
CA ARG A 50 2.07 -9.76 -3.25
C ARG A 50 0.87 -10.18 -4.08
N VAL A 51 -0.34 -9.91 -3.59
CA VAL A 51 -1.58 -10.19 -4.34
C VAL A 51 -1.69 -9.25 -5.54
N ILE A 52 -1.45 -7.95 -5.33
CA ILE A 52 -1.49 -6.95 -6.40
C ILE A 52 -0.46 -7.27 -7.49
N THR A 53 0.81 -7.52 -7.13
CA THR A 53 1.84 -7.83 -8.13
C THR A 53 1.55 -9.11 -8.87
N PHE A 54 0.99 -10.12 -8.20
CA PHE A 54 0.55 -11.34 -8.86
C PHE A 54 -0.58 -11.07 -9.85
N ILE A 55 -1.64 -10.36 -9.44
CA ILE A 55 -2.76 -10.01 -10.34
C ILE A 55 -2.25 -9.20 -11.54
N CYS A 56 -1.42 -8.18 -11.32
CA CYS A 56 -0.81 -7.40 -12.38
C CYS A 56 0.01 -8.29 -13.32
N HIS A 57 0.86 -9.18 -12.77
CA HIS A 57 1.64 -10.12 -13.58
C HIS A 57 0.73 -10.97 -14.47
N GLN A 58 -0.35 -11.55 -13.92
CA GLN A 58 -1.28 -12.39 -14.68
C GLN A 58 -2.02 -11.61 -15.78
N ILE A 59 -2.47 -10.39 -15.50
CA ILE A 59 -3.17 -9.54 -16.49
C ILE A 59 -2.23 -9.13 -17.63
N LEU A 60 -0.97 -8.87 -17.31
CA LEU A 60 0.02 -8.35 -18.25
C LEU A 60 0.82 -9.46 -18.96
N SER A 61 0.77 -10.69 -18.44
CA SER A 61 1.41 -11.84 -19.08
C SER A 61 0.61 -12.24 -20.31
N CYS A 62 1.31 -12.38 -21.44
CA CYS A 62 0.75 -12.87 -22.69
C CYS A 62 1.71 -13.93 -23.23
N ASP A 63 1.16 -14.96 -23.86
CA ASP A 63 1.96 -16.00 -24.49
C ASP A 63 2.46 -15.53 -25.87
N GLY A 64 3.77 -15.52 -26.06
CA GLY A 64 4.39 -15.16 -27.35
C GLY A 64 5.77 -14.54 -27.23
N LYS A 65 6.37 -14.21 -28.38
CA LYS A 65 7.60 -13.42 -28.44
C LYS A 65 7.26 -11.95 -28.20
N HIS A 66 7.76 -11.40 -27.10
CA HIS A 66 7.59 -9.99 -26.75
C HIS A 66 8.92 -9.23 -26.74
N ASP A 67 8.85 -7.90 -26.65
CA ASP A 67 10.01 -7.02 -26.58
C ASP A 67 10.68 -7.05 -25.19
N GLY A 68 11.88 -6.47 -25.09
CA GLY A 68 12.62 -6.42 -23.82
C GLY A 68 11.87 -5.67 -22.70
N LEU A 69 11.03 -4.70 -23.06
CA LEU A 69 10.20 -3.95 -22.12
C LEU A 69 9.17 -4.86 -21.43
N HIS A 70 8.50 -5.74 -22.17
CA HIS A 70 7.59 -6.74 -21.61
C HIS A 70 8.30 -7.63 -20.59
N TYR A 71 9.44 -8.22 -20.94
CA TYR A 71 10.17 -9.11 -20.02
C TYR A 71 10.68 -8.38 -18.78
N GLN A 72 11.14 -7.13 -18.93
CA GLN A 72 11.56 -6.32 -17.79
C GLN A 72 10.39 -6.03 -16.83
N ARG A 73 9.17 -5.77 -17.35
CA ARG A 73 7.96 -5.60 -16.52
C ARG A 73 7.62 -6.87 -15.75
N GLN A 74 7.61 -8.01 -16.44
CA GLN A 74 7.32 -9.31 -15.81
C GLN A 74 8.36 -9.64 -14.74
N PHE A 75 9.64 -9.33 -14.99
CA PHE A 75 10.70 -9.49 -14.02
C PHE A 75 10.45 -8.65 -12.76
N ILE A 76 10.11 -7.37 -12.90
CA ILE A 76 9.84 -6.48 -11.76
C ILE A 76 8.64 -7.00 -10.95
N LEU A 77 7.53 -7.34 -11.61
CA LEU A 77 6.31 -7.83 -10.94
C LEU A 77 6.53 -9.14 -10.18
N ARG A 78 7.36 -10.05 -10.72
CA ARG A 78 7.57 -11.38 -10.13
C ARG A 78 8.67 -11.42 -9.08
N ASN A 79 9.73 -10.62 -9.24
CA ASN A 79 10.97 -10.79 -8.46
C ASN A 79 11.23 -9.67 -7.45
N ILE A 80 10.48 -8.57 -7.48
CA ILE A 80 10.73 -7.44 -6.58
C ILE A 80 9.67 -7.41 -5.46
N PRO A 81 10.00 -7.92 -4.26
CA PRO A 81 9.03 -8.05 -3.18
C PRO A 81 8.73 -6.72 -2.46
N ALA A 82 9.64 -5.75 -2.55
CA ALA A 82 9.50 -4.46 -1.88
C ALA A 82 8.75 -3.45 -2.79
N PRO A 83 7.59 -2.91 -2.35
CA PRO A 83 6.79 -2.00 -3.16
C PRO A 83 7.56 -0.76 -3.63
N VAL A 84 8.30 -0.12 -2.72
CA VAL A 84 9.07 1.10 -3.02
C VAL A 84 10.14 0.83 -4.08
N ALA A 85 10.86 -0.29 -3.96
CA ALA A 85 11.86 -0.67 -4.94
C ALA A 85 11.24 -0.98 -6.31
N ALA A 86 10.10 -1.68 -6.33
CA ALA A 86 9.38 -1.98 -7.57
C ALA A 86 8.89 -0.70 -8.27
N THR A 87 8.30 0.24 -7.54
CA THR A 87 7.84 1.52 -8.07
C THR A 87 9.01 2.33 -8.65
N TRP A 88 10.15 2.35 -7.96
CA TRP A 88 11.35 3.01 -8.47
C TRP A 88 11.85 2.39 -9.77
N LEU A 89 11.87 1.05 -9.85
CA LEU A 89 12.24 0.35 -11.09
C LEU A 89 11.27 0.61 -12.24
N PHE A 90 9.97 0.69 -11.97
CA PHE A 90 8.98 1.08 -12.99
C PHE A 90 9.18 2.51 -13.46
N PHE A 91 9.51 3.44 -12.55
CA PHE A 91 9.82 4.82 -12.92
C PHE A 91 11.06 4.90 -13.83
N GLN A 92 12.14 4.21 -13.46
CA GLN A 92 13.35 4.11 -14.29
C GLN A 92 13.06 3.48 -15.65
N GLN A 93 12.26 2.41 -15.68
CA GLN A 93 11.83 1.77 -16.91
C GLN A 93 11.07 2.76 -17.81
N ALA A 94 10.05 3.43 -17.28
CA ALA A 94 9.27 4.41 -18.04
C ALA A 94 10.16 5.52 -18.62
N TRP A 95 11.12 6.02 -17.83
CA TRP A 95 12.07 7.05 -18.26
C TRP A 95 13.01 6.60 -19.37
N HIS A 96 13.54 5.37 -19.29
CA HIS A 96 14.46 4.84 -20.28
C HIS A 96 13.76 4.51 -21.61
N TRP A 97 12.53 4.00 -21.53
CA TRP A 97 11.77 3.55 -22.69
C TRP A 97 10.93 4.65 -23.35
N ARG A 98 10.86 5.88 -22.80
CA ARG A 98 10.01 6.98 -23.27
C ARG A 98 10.18 7.39 -24.74
N GLY A 99 11.34 7.09 -25.35
CA GLY A 99 11.61 7.38 -26.77
C GLY A 99 11.75 6.14 -27.66
N HIS A 100 11.72 4.93 -27.10
CA HIS A 100 12.01 3.69 -27.81
C HIS A 100 10.81 2.74 -27.92
N ALA A 101 9.83 2.86 -27.00
CA ALA A 101 8.66 2.00 -26.97
C ALA A 101 7.38 2.75 -27.32
N ARG A 102 6.43 2.06 -27.98
CA ARG A 102 5.07 2.61 -28.24
C ARG A 102 4.25 2.81 -26.96
N ARG A 103 4.54 2.09 -25.88
CA ARG A 103 3.85 2.17 -24.58
C ARG A 103 4.85 2.06 -23.41
N PRO A 104 5.59 3.12 -23.07
CA PRO A 104 6.63 3.09 -22.05
C PRO A 104 6.09 3.01 -20.61
N ILE A 105 4.84 3.43 -20.41
CA ILE A 105 4.14 3.37 -19.12
C ILE A 105 3.19 2.16 -19.14
N LEU A 106 2.94 1.62 -17.95
CA LEU A 106 1.95 0.57 -17.69
C LEU A 106 0.51 1.07 -17.90
#